data_AF-A0A9D0Z5A7-F1
#
_entry.id   AF-A0A9D0Z5A7-F1
#
_cell.length_a   1.000
_cell.length_b   1.000
_cell.length_c   1.000
_cell.angle_alpha   90.00
_cell.angle_beta   90.00
_cell.angle_gamma   90.00
#
_symmetry.space_group_name_H-M   'P 1'
#
loop_
_entity.id
_entity.type
_entity.pdbx_description
1 polymer ?
#
loop_
_entity_poly.entity_id
_entity_poly.type
_entity_poly.pdbx_seq_one_letter_code
_entity_poly.pdbx_strand_id
1 'polypeptide(L)' 'MVKIEKTTIIGDILDIAPQTAPLFMAIGMHCLGCPSSRGETVEEACMVHGVDCDAFLAQVNRFIEATEAAAQEQQ' A
#
# COMPACT_ATOMS: atom_id res chain seq x y z
N MET A 1 -14.53 -2.25 1.31
CA MET A 1 -13.32 -1.99 2.10
C MET A 1 -12.53 -3.26 2.29
N VAL A 2 -11.48 -3.40 1.48
CA VAL A 2 -10.40 -4.35 1.77
C VAL A 2 -9.52 -3.72 2.85
N LYS A 3 -9.14 -4.51 3.86
CA LYS A 3 -8.27 -4.03 4.94
C LYS A 3 -6.86 -4.57 4.70
N ILE A 4 -5.89 -3.67 4.67
CA ILE A 4 -4.47 -3.99 4.50
C ILE A 4 -3.84 -4.19 5.87
N GLU A 5 -3.11 -5.30 6.03
CA GLU A 5 -2.43 -5.70 7.25
C GLU A 5 -0.91 -5.79 7.01
N LYS A 6 -0.13 -5.90 8.09
CA LYS A 6 1.35 -6.01 8.04
C LYS A 6 1.85 -7.12 7.14
N THR A 7 1.13 -8.24 7.14
CA THR A 7 1.46 -9.46 6.39
C THR A 7 0.92 -9.45 4.97
N THR A 8 0.18 -8.41 4.55
CA THR A 8 -0.31 -8.31 3.18
C THR A 8 0.87 -8.11 2.23
N ILE A 9 0.87 -8.81 1.10
CA ILE A 9 1.90 -8.71 0.07
C ILE A 9 1.68 -7.44 -0.75
N ILE A 10 2.75 -6.70 -1.02
CA ILE A 10 2.68 -5.42 -1.74
C ILE A 10 2.10 -5.61 -3.15
N GLY A 11 2.43 -6.70 -3.83
CA GLY A 11 1.81 -7.09 -5.10
C GLY A 11 0.29 -7.16 -5.01
N ASP A 12 -0.24 -7.87 -4.00
CA ASP A 12 -1.69 -8.02 -3.81
C ASP A 12 -2.36 -6.66 -3.56
N ILE A 13 -1.72 -5.77 -2.79
CA ILE A 13 -2.22 -4.41 -2.53
C ILE A 13 -2.31 -3.61 -3.83
N LEU A 14 -1.29 -3.70 -4.68
CA LEU A 14 -1.26 -2.98 -5.96
C LEU A 14 -2.25 -3.55 -6.98
N ASP A 15 -2.57 -4.84 -6.89
CA ASP A 15 -3.55 -5.48 -7.77
C ASP A 15 -4.99 -5.12 -7.39
N ILE A 16 -5.29 -5.01 -6.08
CA ILE A 16 -6.63 -4.64 -5.58
C ILE A 16 -6.84 -3.13 -5.44
N ALA A 17 -5.78 -2.38 -5.15
CA ALA A 17 -5.79 -0.95 -4.88
C ALA A 17 -4.60 -0.25 -5.57
N PRO A 18 -4.52 -0.25 -6.91
CA PRO A 18 -3.39 0.31 -7.67
C PRO A 18 -3.15 1.80 -7.39
N GLN A 19 -4.18 2.53 -6.95
CA GLN A 19 -4.08 3.92 -6.53
C GLN A 19 -3.15 4.15 -5.34
N THR A 20 -2.81 3.10 -4.57
CA THR A 20 -1.91 3.18 -3.41
C THR A 20 -0.43 3.25 -3.81
N ALA A 21 -0.08 2.98 -5.07
CA ALA A 21 1.31 2.99 -5.54
C ALA A 21 2.13 4.24 -5.15
N PRO A 22 1.59 5.48 -5.21
CA PRO A 22 2.32 6.68 -4.79
C PRO A 22 2.72 6.68 -3.31
N LEU A 23 1.96 6.03 -2.43
CA LEU A 23 2.30 5.92 -1.00
C LEU A 23 3.55 5.06 -0.79
N PHE A 24 3.66 3.94 -1.51
CA PHE A 24 4.84 3.09 -1.47
C PHE A 24 6.07 3.76 -2.11
N MET A 25 5.87 4.52 -3.19
CA MET A 25 6.96 5.31 -3.79
C MET A 25 7.48 6.38 -2.82
N ALA A 26 6.61 7.00 -2.02
CA ALA A 26 6.97 8.02 -1.05
C ALA A 26 7.89 7.49 0.07
N ILE A 27 7.83 6.20 0.41
CA ILE A 27 8.74 5.57 1.37
C ILE A 27 10.02 5.02 0.70
N GLY A 28 10.19 5.25 -0.60
CA GLY A 28 11.41 4.87 -1.34
C GLY A 28 11.26 3.63 -2.22
N MET A 29 10.09 3.00 -2.28
CA MET A 29 9.84 1.87 -3.18
C MET A 29 9.59 2.37 -4.62
N HIS A 30 10.61 2.86 -5.30
CA HIS A 30 10.48 3.31 -6.70
C HIS A 30 10.42 2.12 -7.68
N CYS A 31 10.82 0.94 -7.22
CA CYS A 31 10.89 -0.29 -8.01
C CYS A 31 9.66 -1.19 -7.84
N LEU A 32 8.47 -0.64 -7.59
CA LEU A 32 7.23 -1.42 -7.34
C LEU A 32 6.82 -2.36 -8.49
N GLY A 33 7.40 -2.22 -9.69
CA GLY A 33 7.22 -3.16 -10.80
C GLY A 33 8.16 -4.37 -10.75
N CYS A 34 9.21 -4.36 -9.92
CA CYS A 34 10.17 -5.45 -9.80
C CYS A 34 9.57 -6.63 -9.00
N PRO A 35 9.80 -7.89 -9.42
CA PRO A 35 9.27 -9.06 -8.70
C PRO A 35 9.69 -9.12 -7.23
N SER A 36 10.89 -8.63 -6.91
CA SER A 36 11.39 -8.56 -5.53
C SER A 36 10.50 -7.68 -4.66
N SER A 37 10.27 -6.42 -5.08
CA SER A 37 9.47 -5.46 -4.32
C SER A 37 7.98 -5.81 -4.24
N ARG A 38 7.47 -6.56 -5.23
CA ARG A 38 6.08 -7.04 -5.22
C ARG A 38 5.88 -8.25 -4.32
N GLY A 39 6.94 -9.01 -4.02
CA GLY A 39 6.89 -10.20 -3.18
C GLY A 39 7.09 -9.92 -1.68
N GLU A 40 7.48 -8.69 -1.31
CA GLU A 40 7.66 -8.29 0.09
C GLU A 40 6.31 -8.02 0.78
N THR A 41 6.25 -8.31 2.08
CA THR A 41 5.17 -7.85 2.95
C THR A 41 5.30 -6.35 3.25
N VAL A 42 4.21 -5.72 3.68
CA VAL A 42 4.26 -4.32 4.14
C VAL A 42 5.24 -4.14 5.29
N GLU A 43 5.28 -5.09 6.23
CA GLU A 43 6.23 -5.04 7.36
C GLU A 43 7.68 -5.07 6.92
N GLU A 44 8.05 -5.98 6.00
CA GLU A 44 9.41 -6.07 5.46
C GLU A 44 9.82 -4.78 4.75
N ALA A 45 8.96 -4.24 3.90
CA ALA A 45 9.24 -2.96 3.24
C ALA A 45 9.39 -1.83 4.27
N CYS A 46 8.55 -1.79 5.30
CA CYS A 46 8.66 -0.77 6.34
C CYS A 46 9.98 -0.88 7.10
N MET A 47 10.44 -2.10 7.40
CA MET A 47 11.74 -2.34 8.04
C MET A 47 12.92 -1.92 7.14
N VAL A 48 12.91 -2.28 5.86
CA VAL A 48 13.98 -1.94 4.90
C VAL A 48 14.08 -0.43 4.67
N HIS A 49 12.93 0.25 4.63
CA HIS A 49 12.84 1.68 4.34
C HIS A 49 12.79 2.58 5.58
N GLY A 50 12.86 2.00 6.79
CA GLY A 50 12.96 2.74 8.04
C GLY A 50 11.71 3.55 8.38
N VAL A 51 10.53 3.07 8.02
CA VAL A 51 9.25 3.73 8.29
C VAL A 51 8.43 2.98 9.33
N ASP A 52 7.63 3.72 10.10
CA ASP A 52 6.72 3.14 11.09
C ASP A 52 5.58 2.41 10.36
N CYS A 53 5.55 1.08 10.51
CA CYS A 53 4.62 0.22 9.77
C CYS A 53 3.16 0.47 10.17
N ASP A 54 2.88 0.76 11.45
CA ASP A 54 1.52 1.01 11.93
C ASP A 54 0.98 2.34 11.42
N ALA A 55 1.81 3.38 11.42
CA ALA A 55 1.46 4.69 10.85
C ALA A 55 1.25 4.61 9.32
N PHE A 56 2.12 3.86 8.63
CA PHE A 56 2.01 3.65 7.18
C PHE A 56 0.75 2.86 6.81
N LEU A 57 0.45 1.77 7.51
CA LEU A 57 -0.79 1.00 7.31
C LEU A 57 -2.04 1.83 7.57
N ALA A 58 -2.02 2.68 8.61
CA ALA A 58 -3.14 3.58 8.86
C ALA A 58 -3.31 4.58 7.71
N GLN A 59 -2.22 5.06 7.09
CA GLN A 59 -2.28 5.92 5.92
C GLN A 59 -2.82 5.19 4.69
N VAL A 60 -2.34 3.98 4.40
CA VAL A 60 -2.78 3.16 3.26
C VAL A 60 -4.26 2.84 3.37
N ASN A 61 -4.73 2.34 4.52
CA ASN A 61 -6.13 2.00 4.73
C ASN A 61 -7.03 3.24 4.61
N ARG A 62 -6.68 4.37 5.23
CA ARG A 62 -7.43 5.63 5.07
C ARG A 62 -7.49 6.09 3.61
N PHE A 63 -6.41 5.91 2.86
CA PHE A 63 -6.36 6.28 1.45
C PHE A 63 -7.30 5.40 0.61
N ILE A 64 -7.32 4.09 0.86
CA ILE A 64 -8.25 3.16 0.23
C ILE A 64 -9.69 3.54 0.56
N GLU A 65 -10.01 3.78 1.84
CA GLU A 65 -11.35 4.18 2.28
C GLU A 65 -11.82 5.49 1.60
N ALA A 66 -10.94 6.49 1.56
CA ALA A 66 -11.26 7.77 0.92
C ALA A 66 -11.43 7.65 -0.60
N THR A 67 -10.64 6.80 -1.26
CA THR A 67 -10.74 6.59 -2.71
C THR A 67 -11.92 5.71 -3.10
N GLU A 68 -12.26 4.69 -2.31
CA GLU A 68 -13.50 3.91 -2.46
C GLU A 68 -14.73 4.83 -2.31
N ALA A 69 -14.77 5.69 -1.29
CA ALA A 69 -15.87 6.64 -1.09
C ALA A 69 -16.00 7.63 -2.26
N ALA A 70 -14.88 8.17 -2.75
CA ALA A 70 -14.89 9.07 -3.90
C ALA A 70 -15.30 8.40 -5.23
N ALA A 71 -15.06 7.09 -5.38
CA ALA A 71 -15.47 6.32 -6.54
C ALA A 71 -16.97 5.97 -6.52
N GLN A 72 -17.58 5.86 -5.34
CA GLN A 72 -19.01 5.60 -5.17
C GLN A 72 -19.88 6.84 -5.43
N GLU A 73 -19.30 8.04 -5.35
CA GLU A 73 -20.01 9.31 -5.57
C GLU A 73 -20.09 9.73 -7.04
N GLN A 74 -19.45 8.96 -7.94
CA GLN A 74 -19.46 9.18 -9.40
C GLN A 74 -20.34 8.17 -10.15
N GLN A 75 -21.26 7.49 -9.45
CA GLN A 75 -22.26 6.58 -10.03
C GLN A 75 -23.66 7.19 -9.98
#